data_AF-A0A480JDQ2-F1
#
_entry.id   AF-A0A480JDQ2-F1
#
_cell.length_a   1.000
_cell.length_b   1.000
_cell.length_c   1.000
_cell.angle_alpha   90.00
_cell.angle_beta   90.00
_cell.angle_gamma   90.00
#
_symmetry.space_group_name_H-M   'P 1'
#
loop_
_entity.id
_entity.type
_entity.pdbx_description
1 polymer ?
#
loop_
_entity_poly.entity_id
_entity_poly.type
_entity_poly.pdbx_seq_one_letter_code
_entity_poly.pdbx_strand_id
1 'polypeptide(L)'
;MQLSAFPIHSHLARLGHLKTEQAFPPRAMSLATGAVLKPRRQFGPKAKEEVKIIEHQTQNMRLMPHLATALALTFVSRYAGVLLDKDIFSGKELVNSRSLQALVAGLKAYSTWENVSCLQDCRECTGGMGYMMENRISGLKCDTDVFVTFEGDNVVMLQVVVRELLAQYTKQYEKRPLSSLLQNWAESGSDKLRTSVLAFNVDTVGSLAFLLKAVNFRERVLQRGLVARIYYKVMTKKEDFFSAWNSCLHHVTCLSLAHIHRVTLEQFFLAVNSCPDLEDQALLKKFCLLYGTKLVFQERAWYLEHKYFTPVASMRIRSQLLDLCDSVKDDALRVISAFNIPHTSLHAPIAGIPNPMAAWAFYPAPPHLLAREGARSPRPKLGAKL
;
A
#
# COMPACT_ATOMS: atom_id res chain seq x y z
N MET A 1 -33.06 4.41 -7.85
CA MET A 1 -32.95 3.03 -7.36
C MET A 1 -32.02 3.04 -6.14
N GLN A 2 -32.59 2.80 -4.96
CA GLN A 2 -31.96 3.02 -3.65
C GLN A 2 -30.82 2.04 -3.40
N LEU A 3 -29.58 2.55 -3.35
CA LEU A 3 -28.44 1.90 -2.68
C LEU A 3 -28.28 2.44 -1.23
N SER A 4 -29.34 3.01 -0.67
CA SER A 4 -29.34 3.67 0.65
C SER A 4 -29.65 2.75 1.82
N ALA A 5 -29.51 1.43 1.66
CA ALA A 5 -29.83 0.46 2.71
C ALA A 5 -28.65 -0.48 2.98
N PHE A 6 -27.54 0.08 3.46
CA PHE A 6 -26.60 -0.71 4.26
C PHE A 6 -26.75 -0.28 5.71
N PRO A 7 -27.20 -1.18 6.62
CA PRO A 7 -27.54 -0.80 7.98
C PRO A 7 -26.32 -0.30 8.76
N ILE A 8 -26.55 0.59 9.72
CA ILE A 8 -25.55 1.27 10.58
C ILE A 8 -24.56 0.30 11.23
N HIS A 9 -25.03 -0.91 11.58
CA HIS A 9 -24.18 -2.00 12.07
C HIS A 9 -23.03 -2.37 11.12
N SER A 10 -23.22 -2.27 9.81
CA SER A 10 -22.20 -2.56 8.79
C SER A 10 -21.09 -1.51 8.72
N HIS A 11 -21.33 -0.28 9.19
CA HIS A 11 -20.33 0.80 9.12
C HIS A 11 -19.38 0.77 10.31
N LEU A 12 -19.91 0.50 11.50
CA LEU A 12 -19.10 0.24 12.69
C LEU A 12 -18.36 -1.10 12.60
N ALA A 13 -18.96 -2.14 11.99
CA ALA A 13 -18.26 -3.37 11.65
C ALA A 13 -17.08 -3.09 10.70
N ARG A 14 -17.30 -2.38 9.58
CA ARG A 14 -16.22 -1.99 8.65
C ARG A 14 -15.07 -1.25 9.32
N LEU A 15 -15.35 -0.32 10.24
CA LEU A 15 -14.32 0.41 11.00
C LEU A 15 -13.66 -0.42 12.11
N GLY A 16 -14.44 -1.28 12.78
CA GLY A 16 -13.94 -2.25 13.75
C GLY A 16 -12.99 -3.26 13.08
N HIS A 17 -13.37 -3.78 11.92
CA HIS A 17 -12.56 -4.70 11.12
C HIS A 17 -11.36 -4.02 10.45
N LEU A 18 -11.47 -2.75 10.02
CA LEU A 18 -10.31 -1.93 9.66
C LEU A 18 -9.32 -1.78 10.83
N LYS A 19 -9.78 -1.78 12.08
CA LYS A 19 -8.91 -1.71 13.26
C LYS A 19 -8.33 -3.07 13.70
N THR A 20 -9.01 -4.19 13.44
CA THR A 20 -8.62 -5.50 14.02
C THR A 20 -8.08 -6.54 13.03
N GLU A 21 -8.54 -6.61 11.77
CA GLU A 21 -8.15 -7.71 10.84
C GLU A 21 -8.06 -7.36 9.33
N GLN A 22 -8.72 -6.29 8.86
CA GLN A 22 -8.76 -5.88 7.44
C GLN A 22 -7.76 -4.78 7.05
N ALA A 23 -7.19 -4.04 8.00
CA ALA A 23 -6.03 -3.20 7.72
C ALA A 23 -4.81 -4.12 7.60
N PHE A 24 -4.47 -4.46 6.36
CA PHE A 24 -3.19 -5.05 5.90
C PHE A 24 -2.43 -5.86 6.96
N PRO A 25 -2.44 -7.20 6.96
CA PRO A 25 -1.99 -8.03 8.06
C PRO A 25 -0.49 -7.85 8.24
N PRO A 26 -0.07 -7.10 9.25
CA PRO A 26 1.35 -7.02 9.56
C PRO A 26 1.85 -8.42 9.94
N ARG A 27 0.95 -9.35 10.33
CA ARG A 27 1.22 -10.77 10.57
C ARG A 27 1.75 -11.49 9.34
N ALA A 28 1.06 -11.39 8.20
CA ALA A 28 1.47 -12.05 6.96
C ALA A 28 2.84 -11.57 6.48
N MET A 29 3.06 -10.27 6.58
CA MET A 29 4.32 -9.66 6.19
C MET A 29 5.43 -9.94 7.22
N SER A 30 5.13 -9.98 8.51
CA SER A 30 6.10 -10.42 9.53
C SER A 30 6.49 -11.88 9.34
N LEU A 31 5.54 -12.73 8.95
CA LEU A 31 5.78 -14.13 8.60
C LEU A 31 6.61 -14.27 7.33
N ALA A 32 6.22 -13.58 6.27
CA ALA A 32 6.88 -13.67 4.99
C ALA A 32 8.27 -13.05 5.01
N THR A 33 8.41 -11.89 5.61
CA THR A 33 9.68 -11.21 5.69
C THR A 33 10.55 -11.85 6.78
N GLY A 34 9.99 -12.37 7.88
CA GLY A 34 10.71 -13.24 8.82
C GLY A 34 11.22 -14.53 8.18
N ALA A 35 10.44 -15.14 7.30
CA ALA A 35 10.80 -16.35 6.56
C ALA A 35 11.79 -16.12 5.42
N VAL A 36 11.64 -15.02 4.69
CA VAL A 36 12.50 -14.67 3.55
C VAL A 36 13.85 -14.15 4.03
N LEU A 37 13.91 -13.48 5.18
CA LEU A 37 15.14 -12.78 5.59
C LEU A 37 16.18 -13.63 6.31
N LYS A 38 15.84 -14.78 6.91
CA LYS A 38 16.72 -15.34 7.94
C LYS A 38 17.51 -16.62 7.61
N PRO A 39 17.09 -17.57 6.75
CA PRO A 39 17.98 -18.71 6.43
C PRO A 39 18.17 -19.10 4.95
N ARG A 40 17.32 -18.69 4.00
CA ARG A 40 17.33 -19.33 2.67
C ARG A 40 18.39 -18.76 1.73
N ARG A 41 19.30 -19.64 1.27
CA ARG A 41 20.31 -19.37 0.25
C ARG A 41 20.01 -20.24 -0.97
N GLN A 42 20.19 -19.67 -2.16
CA GLN A 42 20.02 -20.37 -3.43
C GLN A 42 20.71 -19.55 -4.52
N PHE A 43 21.45 -20.25 -5.39
CA PHE A 43 22.27 -19.65 -6.43
C PHE A 43 23.43 -18.81 -5.87
N GLY A 44 24.44 -18.60 -6.69
CA GLY A 44 25.60 -17.82 -6.32
C GLY A 44 26.78 -18.11 -7.24
N PRO A 45 27.88 -17.37 -7.10
CA PRO A 45 29.10 -17.66 -7.83
C PRO A 45 29.58 -19.07 -7.53
N LYS A 46 29.98 -19.85 -8.56
CA LYS A 46 30.34 -21.27 -8.43
C LYS A 46 31.42 -21.60 -7.38
N ALA A 47 32.17 -20.60 -6.92
CA ALA A 47 33.28 -20.72 -5.96
C ALA A 47 33.03 -20.02 -4.61
N LYS A 48 31.80 -19.56 -4.34
CA LYS A 48 31.41 -18.93 -3.07
C LYS A 48 30.21 -19.64 -2.47
N GLU A 49 29.96 -19.43 -1.18
CA GLU A 49 28.68 -19.83 -0.59
C GLU A 49 27.51 -19.26 -1.38
N GLU A 50 26.41 -20.01 -1.42
CA GLU A 50 25.17 -19.55 -2.01
C GLU A 50 24.72 -18.24 -1.37
N VAL A 51 24.19 -17.36 -2.21
CA VAL A 51 23.73 -16.03 -1.85
C VAL A 51 22.36 -16.15 -1.19
N LYS A 52 22.12 -15.37 -0.13
CA LYS A 52 20.80 -15.29 0.51
C LYS A 52 19.79 -14.78 -0.51
N ILE A 53 18.59 -15.36 -0.54
CA ILE A 53 17.60 -15.02 -1.57
C ILE A 53 17.18 -13.55 -1.51
N ILE A 54 17.17 -12.93 -0.33
CA ILE A 54 16.89 -11.49 -0.19
C ILE A 54 17.89 -10.59 -0.93
N GLU A 55 19.11 -11.05 -1.18
CA GLU A 55 20.07 -10.26 -1.96
C GLU A 55 19.73 -10.22 -3.45
N HIS A 56 18.82 -11.07 -3.92
CA HIS A 56 18.33 -10.99 -5.29
C HIS A 56 17.36 -9.80 -5.42
N GLN A 57 17.66 -8.88 -6.35
CA GLN A 57 16.85 -7.68 -6.60
C GLN A 57 15.36 -8.00 -6.83
N THR A 58 15.06 -9.13 -7.46
CA THR A 58 13.69 -9.61 -7.71
C THR A 58 12.91 -9.80 -6.41
N GLN A 59 13.56 -10.27 -5.34
CA GLN A 59 12.90 -10.48 -4.05
C GLN A 59 12.55 -9.15 -3.38
N ASN A 60 13.47 -8.18 -3.41
CA ASN A 60 13.25 -6.85 -2.83
C ASN A 60 12.15 -6.11 -3.59
N MET A 61 12.14 -6.19 -4.92
CA MET A 61 11.09 -5.61 -5.74
C MET A 61 9.70 -6.17 -5.47
N ARG A 62 9.58 -7.44 -5.06
CA ARG A 62 8.29 -8.03 -4.74
C ARG A 62 7.82 -7.66 -3.34
N LEU A 63 8.71 -7.70 -2.33
CA LEU A 63 8.31 -7.57 -0.94
C LEU A 63 8.34 -6.14 -0.39
N MET A 64 9.33 -5.33 -0.77
CA MET A 64 9.51 -3.99 -0.18
C MET A 64 8.38 -3.02 -0.51
N PRO A 65 7.78 -3.01 -1.73
CA PRO A 65 6.61 -2.18 -2.00
C PRO A 65 5.38 -2.57 -1.17
N HIS A 66 5.22 -3.85 -0.82
CA HIS A 66 4.16 -4.30 0.09
C HIS A 66 4.36 -3.77 1.50
N LEU A 67 5.60 -3.78 2.01
CA LEU A 67 5.95 -3.19 3.30
C LEU A 67 5.70 -1.67 3.36
N ALA A 68 6.05 -0.94 2.29
CA ALA A 68 5.72 0.47 2.17
C ALA A 68 4.20 0.71 2.16
N THR A 69 3.45 -0.16 1.47
CA THR A 69 1.98 -0.09 1.39
C THR A 69 1.34 -0.37 2.75
N ALA A 70 1.86 -1.32 3.52
CA ALA A 70 1.41 -1.64 4.87
C ALA A 70 1.48 -0.43 5.81
N LEU A 71 2.61 0.27 5.79
CA LEU A 71 2.81 1.50 6.58
C LEU A 71 1.84 2.59 6.14
N ALA A 72 1.70 2.80 4.83
CA ALA A 72 0.78 3.80 4.29
C ALA A 72 -0.68 3.51 4.72
N LEU A 73 -1.11 2.26 4.61
CA LEU A 73 -2.43 1.78 5.04
C LEU A 73 -2.64 1.90 6.55
N THR A 74 -1.59 1.74 7.35
CA THR A 74 -1.65 1.94 8.81
C THR A 74 -1.95 3.39 9.15
N PHE A 75 -1.25 4.34 8.53
CA PHE A 75 -1.45 5.77 8.81
C PHE A 75 -2.80 6.29 8.31
N VAL A 76 -3.24 5.89 7.11
CA VAL A 76 -4.55 6.31 6.61
C VAL A 76 -5.71 5.66 7.40
N SER A 77 -5.54 4.43 7.90
CA SER A 77 -6.53 3.79 8.78
C SER A 77 -6.62 4.50 10.14
N ARG A 78 -5.48 4.94 10.71
CA ARG A 78 -5.48 5.79 11.92
C ARG A 78 -6.20 7.10 11.69
N TYR A 79 -5.97 7.74 10.54
CA TYR A 79 -6.68 8.96 10.15
C TYR A 79 -8.20 8.72 10.04
N ALA A 80 -8.64 7.63 9.41
CA ALA A 80 -10.05 7.27 9.36
C ALA A 80 -10.65 7.04 10.76
N GLY A 81 -9.87 6.44 11.67
CA GLY A 81 -10.24 6.31 13.09
C GLY A 81 -10.43 7.65 13.79
N VAL A 82 -9.52 8.61 13.57
CA VAL A 82 -9.63 9.97 14.13
C VAL A 82 -10.87 10.70 13.60
N LEU A 83 -11.20 10.53 12.31
CA LEU A 83 -12.44 11.09 11.74
C LEU A 83 -13.69 10.48 12.38
N LEU A 84 -13.69 9.16 12.57
CA LEU A 84 -14.77 8.45 13.25
C LEU A 84 -14.96 9.01 14.67
N ASP A 85 -13.88 9.09 15.44
CA ASP A 85 -13.94 9.54 16.82
C ASP A 85 -14.51 10.97 16.89
N LYS A 86 -14.05 11.88 16.00
CA LYS A 86 -14.60 13.25 15.91
C LYS A 86 -16.09 13.29 15.62
N ASP A 87 -16.59 12.45 14.72
CA ASP A 87 -18.02 12.42 14.40
C ASP A 87 -18.84 11.85 15.56
N ILE A 88 -18.35 10.83 16.26
CA ILE A 88 -18.98 10.27 17.47
C ILE A 88 -19.02 11.33 18.59
N PHE A 89 -17.89 11.98 18.89
CA PHE A 89 -17.81 13.00 19.95
C PHE A 89 -18.64 14.25 19.65
N SER A 90 -18.89 14.56 18.38
CA SER A 90 -19.77 15.68 17.98
C SER A 90 -21.26 15.30 17.94
N GLY A 91 -21.62 14.09 18.37
CA GLY A 91 -23.01 13.61 18.38
C GLY A 91 -23.61 13.43 16.98
N LYS A 92 -22.78 13.38 15.93
CA LYS A 92 -23.27 13.15 14.58
C LYS A 92 -23.59 11.68 14.39
N GLU A 93 -24.76 11.38 13.85
CA GLU A 93 -25.03 10.03 13.39
C GLU A 93 -24.06 9.67 12.25
N LEU A 94 -23.44 8.49 12.35
CA LEU A 94 -22.46 8.01 11.36
C LEU A 94 -23.05 7.85 9.95
N VAL A 95 -24.37 7.69 9.84
CA VAL A 95 -25.11 7.69 8.57
C VAL A 95 -24.93 9.01 7.81
N ASN A 96 -24.74 10.11 8.55
CA ASN A 96 -24.63 11.44 7.99
C ASN A 96 -23.20 11.80 7.56
N SER A 97 -22.19 10.99 7.95
CA SER A 97 -20.80 11.22 7.57
C SER A 97 -20.44 10.56 6.22
N ARG A 98 -20.94 11.13 5.13
CA ARG A 98 -20.74 10.59 3.78
C ARG A 98 -19.26 10.54 3.36
N SER A 99 -18.47 11.53 3.77
CA SER A 99 -17.03 11.57 3.47
C SER A 99 -16.26 10.45 4.19
N LEU A 100 -16.60 10.15 5.45
CA LEU A 100 -16.03 9.03 6.18
C LEU A 100 -16.45 7.69 5.56
N GLN A 101 -17.73 7.55 5.19
CA GLN A 101 -18.23 6.35 4.53
C GLN A 101 -17.52 6.10 3.20
N ALA A 102 -17.33 7.13 2.38
CA ALA A 102 -16.57 7.05 1.14
C ALA A 102 -15.11 6.63 1.40
N LEU A 103 -14.44 7.25 2.38
CA LEU A 103 -13.07 6.88 2.72
C LEU A 103 -12.96 5.42 3.16
N VAL A 104 -13.81 4.97 4.09
CA VAL A 104 -13.85 3.59 4.60
C VAL A 104 -14.15 2.58 3.49
N ALA A 105 -15.11 2.89 2.61
CA ALA A 105 -15.46 2.07 1.46
C ALA A 105 -14.25 1.85 0.52
N GLY A 106 -13.56 2.94 0.18
CA GLY A 106 -12.41 2.87 -0.70
C GLY A 106 -11.18 2.23 -0.03
N LEU A 107 -10.95 2.49 1.26
CA LEU A 107 -9.90 1.85 2.04
C LEU A 107 -10.13 0.34 2.15
N LYS A 108 -11.36 -0.10 2.40
CA LYS A 108 -11.71 -1.53 2.40
C LYS A 108 -11.35 -2.19 1.08
N ALA A 109 -11.75 -1.59 -0.04
CA ALA A 109 -11.44 -2.14 -1.36
C ALA A 109 -9.93 -2.20 -1.61
N TYR A 110 -9.23 -1.09 -1.35
CA TYR A 110 -7.80 -0.98 -1.59
C TYR A 110 -6.95 -1.88 -0.68
N SER A 111 -7.21 -1.87 0.64
CA SER A 111 -6.44 -2.64 1.61
C SER A 111 -6.60 -4.14 1.40
N THR A 112 -7.81 -4.61 1.06
CA THR A 112 -8.07 -6.04 0.87
C THR A 112 -7.43 -6.57 -0.41
N TRP A 113 -7.44 -5.81 -1.51
CA TRP A 113 -6.70 -6.21 -2.71
C TRP A 113 -5.18 -6.25 -2.47
N GLU A 114 -4.60 -5.22 -1.85
CA GLU A 114 -3.17 -5.19 -1.54
C GLU A 114 -2.77 -6.32 -0.58
N ASN A 115 -3.65 -6.67 0.36
CA ASN A 115 -3.45 -7.77 1.30
C ASN A 115 -3.39 -9.13 0.58
N VAL A 116 -4.37 -9.43 -0.27
CA VAL A 116 -4.39 -10.68 -1.05
C VAL A 116 -3.16 -10.80 -1.95
N SER A 117 -2.77 -9.70 -2.62
CA SER A 117 -1.56 -9.65 -3.44
C SER A 117 -0.29 -9.85 -2.61
N CYS A 118 -0.18 -9.17 -1.46
CA CYS A 118 0.95 -9.33 -0.54
C CYS A 118 1.09 -10.78 -0.09
N LEU A 119 0.01 -11.41 0.41
CA LEU A 119 0.02 -12.81 0.85
C LEU A 119 0.43 -13.78 -0.26
N GLN A 120 -0.05 -13.54 -1.48
CA GLN A 120 0.33 -14.35 -2.63
C GLN A 120 1.83 -14.20 -2.94
N ASP A 121 2.34 -12.97 -3.02
CA ASP A 121 3.76 -12.72 -3.26
C ASP A 121 4.63 -13.31 -2.17
N CYS A 122 4.23 -13.16 -0.90
CA CYS A 122 4.87 -13.75 0.26
C CYS A 122 5.00 -15.28 0.15
N ARG A 123 3.92 -15.94 -0.26
CA ARG A 123 3.89 -17.40 -0.46
C ARG A 123 4.83 -17.84 -1.59
N GLU A 124 4.80 -17.14 -2.72
CA GLU A 124 5.67 -17.46 -3.87
C GLU A 124 7.15 -17.17 -3.57
N CYS A 125 7.43 -16.05 -2.89
CA CYS A 125 8.76 -15.65 -2.45
C CYS A 125 9.39 -16.63 -1.44
N THR A 126 8.58 -17.41 -0.73
CA THR A 126 9.05 -18.47 0.19
C THR A 126 9.12 -19.85 -0.48
N GLY A 127 8.78 -19.96 -1.78
CA GLY A 127 8.81 -21.19 -2.58
C GLY A 127 7.94 -22.31 -2.00
N GLY A 128 8.37 -23.57 -2.15
CA GLY A 128 7.59 -24.73 -1.67
C GLY A 128 7.25 -24.69 -0.18
N MET A 129 8.12 -24.12 0.65
CA MET A 129 7.86 -23.95 2.07
C MET A 129 6.69 -23.00 2.36
N GLY A 130 6.46 -22.00 1.51
CA GLY A 130 5.29 -21.12 1.62
C GLY A 130 3.96 -21.85 1.43
N TYR A 131 3.97 -22.97 0.70
CA TYR A 131 2.78 -23.78 0.46
C TYR A 131 2.39 -24.63 1.68
N MET A 132 3.38 -25.06 2.47
CA MET A 132 3.22 -25.92 3.64
C MET A 132 2.36 -25.24 4.72
N MET A 133 1.32 -25.93 5.19
CA MET A 133 0.31 -25.36 6.11
C MET A 133 0.91 -25.01 7.48
N GLU A 134 1.95 -25.72 7.88
CA GLU A 134 2.73 -25.52 9.09
C GLU A 134 3.30 -24.10 9.18
N ASN A 135 3.55 -23.48 8.03
CA ASN A 135 4.10 -22.13 7.91
C ASN A 135 3.05 -21.02 7.85
N ARG A 136 1.76 -21.38 7.95
CA ARG A 136 0.61 -20.47 8.13
C ARG A 136 0.31 -19.49 7.00
N ILE A 137 1.20 -19.26 6.03
CA ILE A 137 0.95 -18.33 4.91
C ILE A 137 -0.29 -18.76 4.10
N SER A 138 -0.39 -20.04 3.73
CA SER A 138 -1.55 -20.59 3.01
C SER A 138 -2.86 -20.46 3.80
N GLY A 139 -2.83 -20.75 5.11
CA GLY A 139 -4.00 -20.61 5.98
C GLY A 139 -4.45 -19.15 6.11
N LEU A 140 -3.50 -18.24 6.40
CA LEU A 140 -3.79 -16.81 6.48
C LEU A 140 -4.35 -16.24 5.19
N LYS A 141 -3.86 -16.70 4.03
CA LYS A 141 -4.43 -16.34 2.74
C LYS A 141 -5.89 -16.80 2.62
N CYS A 142 -6.17 -18.04 2.96
CA CYS A 142 -7.53 -18.58 2.94
C CYS A 142 -8.49 -17.77 3.84
N ASP A 143 -8.06 -17.47 5.06
CA ASP A 143 -8.85 -16.70 6.04
C ASP A 143 -9.10 -15.25 5.59
N THR A 144 -8.15 -14.67 4.86
CA THR A 144 -8.18 -13.27 4.42
C THR A 144 -8.96 -13.07 3.12
N ASP A 145 -8.97 -14.07 2.23
CA ASP A 145 -9.55 -13.93 0.89
C ASP A 145 -11.05 -13.57 0.94
N VAL A 146 -11.78 -13.93 2.01
CA VAL A 146 -13.19 -13.53 2.19
C VAL A 146 -13.38 -12.00 2.27
N PHE A 147 -12.36 -11.26 2.67
CA PHE A 147 -12.48 -9.81 2.86
C PHE A 147 -12.65 -9.03 1.57
N VAL A 148 -12.30 -9.61 0.41
CA VAL A 148 -12.56 -8.97 -0.89
C VAL A 148 -14.04 -9.06 -1.30
N THR A 149 -14.81 -9.99 -0.70
CA THR A 149 -16.21 -10.27 -1.09
C THR A 149 -17.23 -9.78 -0.06
N PHE A 150 -16.98 -10.00 1.23
CA PHE A 150 -17.93 -9.60 2.27
C PHE A 150 -17.97 -8.07 2.48
N GLU A 151 -18.98 -7.58 3.19
CA GLU A 151 -19.20 -6.14 3.45
C GLU A 151 -19.36 -5.26 2.19
N GLY A 152 -19.59 -5.91 1.04
CA GLY A 152 -19.77 -5.32 -0.28
C GLY A 152 -18.60 -5.64 -1.20
N ASP A 153 -18.90 -6.08 -2.42
CA ASP A 153 -17.90 -6.28 -3.48
C ASP A 153 -17.03 -5.02 -3.65
N ASN A 154 -15.71 -5.22 -3.78
CA ASN A 154 -14.76 -4.11 -3.82
C ASN A 154 -15.06 -3.11 -4.95
N VAL A 155 -15.43 -3.57 -6.15
CA VAL A 155 -15.72 -2.67 -7.28
C VAL A 155 -17.03 -1.92 -7.06
N VAL A 156 -18.04 -2.56 -6.48
CA VAL A 156 -19.29 -1.90 -6.08
C VAL A 156 -19.02 -0.82 -5.02
N MET A 157 -18.18 -1.09 -4.03
CA MET A 157 -17.82 -0.13 -2.98
C MET A 157 -17.11 1.10 -3.54
N LEU A 158 -16.28 0.96 -4.57
CA LEU A 158 -15.61 2.09 -5.22
C LEU A 158 -16.59 3.11 -5.83
N GLN A 159 -17.81 2.69 -6.18
CA GLN A 159 -18.84 3.63 -6.66
C GLN A 159 -19.32 4.59 -5.57
N VAL A 160 -19.34 4.15 -4.30
CA VAL A 160 -19.72 5.00 -3.16
C VAL A 160 -18.76 6.17 -3.03
N VAL A 161 -17.46 5.91 -3.20
CA VAL A 161 -16.41 6.94 -3.18
C VAL A 161 -16.69 8.02 -4.20
N VAL A 162 -16.89 7.64 -5.47
CA VAL A 162 -17.05 8.62 -6.55
C VAL A 162 -18.36 9.39 -6.44
N ARG A 163 -19.44 8.76 -5.98
CA ARG A 163 -20.70 9.49 -5.72
C ARG A 163 -20.50 10.62 -4.72
N GLU A 164 -19.73 10.38 -3.67
CA GLU A 164 -19.40 11.43 -2.70
C GLU A 164 -18.47 12.49 -3.30
N LEU A 165 -17.44 12.10 -4.06
CA LEU A 165 -16.56 13.06 -4.75
C LEU A 165 -17.32 13.97 -5.72
N LEU A 166 -18.28 13.43 -6.46
CA LEU A 166 -19.13 14.21 -7.36
C LEU A 166 -20.09 15.11 -6.57
N ALA A 167 -20.64 14.64 -5.45
CA ALA A 167 -21.49 15.47 -4.60
C ALA A 167 -20.71 16.66 -4.00
N GLN A 168 -19.47 16.44 -3.57
CA GLN A 168 -18.57 17.51 -3.10
C GLN A 168 -18.23 18.49 -4.22
N TYR A 169 -17.95 17.98 -5.41
CA TYR A 169 -17.72 18.79 -6.60
C TYR A 169 -18.94 19.69 -6.90
N THR A 170 -20.15 19.13 -6.98
CA THR A 170 -21.36 19.93 -7.23
C THR A 170 -21.57 21.02 -6.18
N LYS A 171 -21.42 20.70 -4.88
CA LYS A 171 -21.52 21.70 -3.79
C LYS A 171 -20.51 22.83 -3.91
N GLN A 172 -19.31 22.56 -4.42
CA GLN A 172 -18.30 23.59 -4.63
C GLN A 172 -18.64 24.48 -5.84
N TYR A 173 -19.34 23.94 -6.83
CA TYR A 173 -19.73 24.64 -8.06
C TYR A 173 -21.03 25.43 -7.91
N GLU A 174 -22.02 24.95 -7.15
CA GLU A 174 -23.24 25.71 -6.82
C GLU A 174 -22.92 27.02 -6.08
N LYS A 175 -21.80 27.06 -5.35
CA LYS A 175 -21.30 28.26 -4.66
C LYS A 175 -20.51 29.22 -5.56
N ARG A 176 -20.31 28.93 -6.86
CA ARG A 176 -19.57 29.78 -7.80
C ARG A 176 -20.43 30.18 -9.00
N PRO A 177 -20.44 31.46 -9.42
CA PRO A 177 -21.25 31.91 -10.55
C PRO A 177 -20.83 31.25 -11.87
N LEU A 178 -21.83 30.81 -12.66
CA LEU A 178 -21.66 30.06 -13.93
C LEU A 178 -20.73 30.74 -14.95
N SER A 179 -20.64 32.08 -14.95
CA SER A 179 -19.76 32.84 -15.85
C SER A 179 -18.27 32.57 -15.60
N SER A 180 -17.88 32.32 -14.34
CA SER A 180 -16.52 31.94 -13.99
C SER A 180 -16.15 30.53 -14.47
N LEU A 181 -17.13 29.68 -14.81
CA LEU A 181 -16.91 28.29 -15.19
C LEU A 181 -16.49 28.14 -16.66
N LEU A 182 -17.09 28.91 -17.57
CA LEU A 182 -16.73 28.95 -18.99
C LEU A 182 -15.36 29.59 -19.19
N GLN A 183 -15.08 30.65 -18.44
CA GLN A 183 -13.78 31.33 -18.44
C GLN A 183 -12.69 30.41 -17.90
N ASN A 184 -12.92 29.73 -16.77
CA ASN A 184 -12.00 28.71 -16.24
C ASN A 184 -11.88 27.45 -17.12
N TRP A 185 -12.87 27.11 -17.95
CA TRP A 185 -12.79 25.99 -18.91
C TRP A 185 -11.92 26.35 -20.11
N ALA A 186 -12.11 27.54 -20.68
CA ALA A 186 -11.29 28.07 -21.78
C ALA A 186 -9.85 28.36 -21.32
N GLU A 187 -9.68 28.91 -20.10
CA GLU A 187 -8.37 29.17 -19.49
C GLU A 187 -7.72 27.87 -19.00
N SER A 188 -8.43 26.91 -18.40
CA SER A 188 -7.84 25.62 -17.98
C SER A 188 -7.37 24.74 -19.15
N GLY A 189 -7.93 24.92 -20.35
CA GLY A 189 -7.48 24.20 -21.55
C GLY A 189 -6.09 24.64 -22.01
N SER A 190 -5.76 25.94 -21.87
CA SER A 190 -4.49 26.52 -22.29
C SER A 190 -3.49 26.69 -21.12
N ASP A 191 -3.95 27.05 -19.92
CA ASP A 191 -3.08 27.23 -18.73
C ASP A 191 -2.55 25.91 -18.19
N LYS A 192 -3.25 24.78 -18.38
CA LYS A 192 -2.76 23.46 -17.93
C LYS A 192 -1.60 22.93 -18.76
N LEU A 193 -1.45 23.36 -20.01
CA LEU A 193 -0.27 23.00 -20.81
C LEU A 193 0.97 23.79 -20.34
N ARG A 194 0.77 25.01 -19.84
CA ARG A 194 1.86 25.86 -19.32
C ARG A 194 2.21 25.57 -17.87
N THR A 195 1.24 25.37 -16.98
CA THR A 195 1.51 25.14 -15.55
C THR A 195 1.98 23.73 -15.22
N SER A 196 1.62 22.70 -15.99
CA SER A 196 2.26 21.39 -15.82
C SER A 196 3.71 21.46 -16.28
N VAL A 197 3.97 21.92 -17.52
CA VAL A 197 5.32 22.01 -18.10
C VAL A 197 6.24 22.95 -17.29
N LEU A 198 5.73 24.05 -16.73
CA LEU A 198 6.53 24.96 -15.88
C LEU A 198 6.71 24.44 -14.45
N ALA A 199 5.76 23.67 -13.88
CA ALA A 199 5.95 23.04 -12.57
C ALA A 199 6.98 21.90 -12.60
N PHE A 200 7.23 21.32 -13.77
CA PHE A 200 8.31 20.34 -13.98
C PHE A 200 9.71 20.93 -13.85
N ASN A 201 9.86 22.26 -13.92
CA ASN A 201 11.17 22.91 -13.84
C ASN A 201 11.64 23.22 -12.42
N VAL A 202 10.81 23.02 -11.38
CA VAL A 202 11.17 23.41 -10.00
C VAL A 202 11.45 22.21 -9.10
N ASP A 203 10.67 21.12 -9.21
CA ASP A 203 10.85 19.94 -8.35
C ASP A 203 11.70 18.87 -9.02
N THR A 204 12.62 18.29 -8.24
CA THR A 204 13.39 17.13 -8.70
C THR A 204 12.46 15.94 -8.93
N VAL A 205 12.47 15.38 -10.15
CA VAL A 205 11.70 14.17 -10.50
C VAL A 205 12.00 13.07 -9.49
N GLY A 206 10.94 12.52 -8.90
CA GLY A 206 11.06 11.48 -7.88
C GLY A 206 11.03 11.98 -6.45
N SER A 207 11.10 13.28 -6.20
CA SER A 207 10.93 13.84 -4.86
C SER A 207 9.51 13.58 -4.32
N LEU A 208 9.35 13.59 -2.99
CA LEU A 208 8.03 13.35 -2.39
C LEU A 208 6.99 14.41 -2.79
N ALA A 209 7.42 15.67 -2.93
CA ALA A 209 6.58 16.75 -3.44
C ALA A 209 6.13 16.48 -4.89
N PHE A 210 7.05 16.01 -5.75
CA PHE A 210 6.72 15.60 -7.11
C PHE A 210 5.68 14.47 -7.13
N LEU A 211 5.86 13.43 -6.32
CA LEU A 211 4.94 12.28 -6.25
C LEU A 211 3.55 12.69 -5.75
N LEU A 212 3.49 13.55 -4.72
CA LEU A 212 2.22 14.12 -4.21
C LEU A 212 1.51 14.94 -5.29
N LYS A 213 2.24 15.77 -6.04
CA LYS A 213 1.70 16.52 -7.18
C LYS A 213 1.20 15.59 -8.28
N ALA A 214 1.87 14.47 -8.53
CA ALA A 214 1.49 13.48 -9.55
C ALA A 214 0.16 12.80 -9.22
N VAL A 215 0.00 12.26 -8.00
CA VAL A 215 -1.26 11.62 -7.60
C VAL A 215 -2.42 12.62 -7.54
N ASN A 216 -2.15 13.87 -7.11
CA ASN A 216 -3.11 14.96 -7.15
C ASN A 216 -3.50 15.37 -8.57
N PHE A 217 -2.57 15.34 -9.52
CA PHE A 217 -2.85 15.58 -10.93
C PHE A 217 -3.76 14.48 -11.50
N ARG A 218 -3.45 13.21 -11.23
CA ARG A 218 -4.20 12.06 -11.72
C ARG A 218 -5.67 12.11 -11.28
N GLU A 219 -5.93 12.28 -9.99
CA GLU A 219 -7.31 12.39 -9.49
C GLU A 219 -8.07 13.55 -10.14
N ARG A 220 -7.46 14.75 -10.20
CA ARG A 220 -8.11 15.94 -10.77
C ARG A 220 -8.45 15.76 -12.26
N VAL A 221 -7.59 15.10 -13.02
CA VAL A 221 -7.83 14.84 -14.45
C VAL A 221 -8.95 13.81 -14.62
N LEU A 222 -8.91 12.71 -13.88
CA LEU A 222 -9.97 11.68 -13.92
C LEU A 222 -11.32 12.25 -13.48
N GLN A 223 -11.36 13.06 -12.42
CA GLN A 223 -12.59 13.68 -11.93
C GLN A 223 -13.23 14.58 -13.00
N ARG A 224 -12.44 15.46 -13.61
CA ARG A 224 -12.93 16.36 -14.67
C ARG A 224 -13.36 15.58 -15.90
N GLY A 225 -12.57 14.58 -16.32
CA GLY A 225 -12.90 13.72 -17.44
C GLY A 225 -14.19 12.94 -17.23
N LEU A 226 -14.42 12.43 -16.02
CA LEU A 226 -15.64 11.70 -15.68
C LEU A 226 -16.86 12.61 -15.73
N VAL A 227 -16.78 13.79 -15.10
CA VAL A 227 -17.86 14.79 -15.13
C VAL A 227 -18.20 15.17 -16.58
N ALA A 228 -17.20 15.49 -17.39
CA ALA A 228 -17.41 15.84 -18.80
C ALA A 228 -18.06 14.70 -19.60
N ARG A 229 -17.62 13.46 -19.38
CA ARG A 229 -18.15 12.27 -20.08
C ARG A 229 -19.59 11.97 -19.68
N ILE A 230 -19.93 12.05 -18.40
CA ILE A 230 -21.31 11.89 -17.92
C ILE A 230 -22.18 13.03 -18.47
N TYR A 231 -21.71 14.27 -18.38
CA TYR A 231 -22.44 15.44 -18.90
C TYR A 231 -22.75 15.30 -20.39
N TYR A 232 -21.77 14.95 -21.21
CA TYR A 232 -21.95 14.75 -22.65
C TYR A 232 -22.99 13.66 -22.95
N LYS A 233 -22.95 12.53 -22.22
CA LYS A 233 -23.90 11.44 -22.43
C LYS A 233 -25.34 11.82 -22.05
N VAL A 234 -25.52 12.49 -20.93
CA VAL A 234 -26.86 12.88 -20.46
C VAL A 234 -27.41 14.06 -21.26
N MET A 235 -26.60 15.10 -21.48
CA MET A 235 -27.08 16.35 -22.08
C MET A 235 -27.09 16.32 -23.61
N THR A 236 -26.05 15.75 -24.23
CA THR A 236 -25.91 15.71 -25.68
C THR A 236 -26.51 14.44 -26.27
N LYS A 237 -26.18 13.26 -25.74
CA LYS A 237 -26.72 11.99 -26.25
C LYS A 237 -28.11 11.64 -25.73
N LYS A 238 -28.65 12.42 -24.78
CA LYS A 238 -29.96 12.20 -24.15
C LYS A 238 -30.11 10.80 -23.53
N GLU A 239 -29.00 10.20 -23.10
CA GLU A 239 -29.01 8.96 -22.32
C GLU A 239 -29.56 9.25 -20.93
N ASP A 240 -30.32 8.31 -20.34
CA ASP A 240 -30.68 8.42 -18.93
C ASP A 240 -29.43 8.34 -18.05
N PHE A 241 -29.50 8.96 -16.86
CA PHE A 241 -28.34 9.05 -15.98
C PHE A 241 -27.78 7.67 -15.57
N PHE A 242 -28.65 6.68 -15.38
CA PHE A 242 -28.22 5.35 -14.94
C PHE A 242 -27.43 4.64 -16.05
N SER A 243 -27.91 4.66 -17.28
CA SER A 243 -27.18 4.13 -18.44
C SER A 243 -25.86 4.88 -18.69
N ALA A 244 -25.88 6.21 -18.58
CA ALA A 244 -24.68 7.03 -18.73
C ALA A 244 -23.64 6.68 -17.64
N TRP A 245 -24.06 6.55 -16.38
CA TRP A 245 -23.23 6.11 -15.26
C TRP A 245 -22.65 4.71 -15.48
N ASN A 246 -23.49 3.76 -15.86
CA ASN A 246 -23.10 2.37 -16.12
C ASN A 246 -22.00 2.27 -17.18
N SER A 247 -22.15 3.02 -18.28
CA SER A 247 -21.15 3.09 -19.35
C SER A 247 -19.82 3.78 -18.96
N CYS A 248 -19.78 4.42 -17.79
CA CYS A 248 -18.61 5.10 -17.24
C CYS A 248 -18.01 4.37 -16.02
N LEU A 249 -18.52 3.19 -15.64
CA LEU A 249 -18.09 2.49 -14.42
C LEU A 249 -16.58 2.19 -14.38
N HIS A 250 -15.95 1.89 -15.52
CA HIS A 250 -14.49 1.74 -15.55
C HIS A 250 -13.77 3.03 -15.12
N HIS A 251 -14.22 4.19 -15.60
CA HIS A 251 -13.66 5.49 -15.21
C HIS A 251 -13.97 5.81 -13.73
N VAL A 252 -15.16 5.44 -13.25
CA VAL A 252 -15.53 5.53 -11.83
C VAL A 252 -14.54 4.74 -10.97
N THR A 253 -14.25 3.48 -11.31
CA THR A 253 -13.26 2.65 -10.61
C THR A 253 -11.88 3.30 -10.59
N CYS A 254 -11.39 3.79 -11.74
CA CYS A 254 -10.08 4.44 -11.83
C CYS A 254 -9.99 5.71 -10.98
N LEU A 255 -11.01 6.57 -11.01
CA LEU A 255 -11.07 7.78 -10.19
C LEU A 255 -11.13 7.46 -8.70
N SER A 256 -11.92 6.46 -8.33
CA SER A 256 -12.06 6.01 -6.94
C SER A 256 -10.71 5.58 -6.35
N LEU A 257 -9.99 4.70 -7.07
CA LEU A 257 -8.65 4.26 -6.66
C LEU A 257 -7.65 5.41 -6.66
N ALA A 258 -7.68 6.31 -7.66
CA ALA A 258 -6.81 7.48 -7.68
C ALA A 258 -7.02 8.37 -6.44
N HIS A 259 -8.26 8.54 -6.00
CA HIS A 259 -8.58 9.26 -4.78
C HIS A 259 -8.01 8.58 -3.53
N ILE A 260 -8.22 7.26 -3.39
CA ILE A 260 -7.71 6.53 -2.23
C ILE A 260 -6.18 6.50 -2.21
N HIS A 261 -5.53 6.35 -3.36
CA HIS A 261 -4.07 6.43 -3.47
C HIS A 261 -3.54 7.81 -3.05
N ARG A 262 -4.19 8.90 -3.50
CA ARG A 262 -3.82 10.26 -3.09
C ARG A 262 -3.95 10.43 -1.58
N VAL A 263 -5.13 10.14 -1.03
CA VAL A 263 -5.39 10.30 0.41
C VAL A 263 -4.42 9.47 1.24
N THR A 264 -4.15 8.24 0.83
CA THR A 264 -3.21 7.34 1.52
C THR A 264 -1.79 7.90 1.53
N LEU A 265 -1.29 8.38 0.38
CA LEU A 265 0.05 8.98 0.30
C LEU A 265 0.15 10.30 1.09
N GLU A 266 -0.89 11.13 1.06
CA GLU A 266 -0.94 12.38 1.83
C GLU A 266 -0.93 12.11 3.33
N GLN A 267 -1.75 11.18 3.82
CA GLN A 267 -1.76 10.85 5.25
C GLN A 267 -0.44 10.24 5.71
N PHE A 268 0.20 9.41 4.87
CA PHE A 268 1.53 8.90 5.19
C PHE A 268 2.55 10.05 5.26
N PHE A 269 2.56 10.97 4.29
CA PHE A 269 3.44 12.13 4.29
C PHE A 269 3.24 13.02 5.54
N LEU A 270 1.99 13.30 5.92
CA LEU A 270 1.68 14.06 7.12
C LEU A 270 2.17 13.36 8.39
N ALA A 271 2.03 12.03 8.46
CA ALA A 271 2.54 11.25 9.58
C ALA A 271 4.08 11.28 9.66
N VAL A 272 4.79 11.23 8.53
CA VAL A 272 6.25 11.40 8.50
C VAL A 272 6.65 12.77 9.05
N ASN A 273 6.01 13.85 8.59
CA ASN A 273 6.34 15.20 9.06
C ASN A 273 5.99 15.45 10.53
N SER A 274 5.02 14.71 11.07
CA SER A 274 4.59 14.81 12.47
C SER A 274 5.37 13.88 13.39
N CYS A 275 6.29 13.07 12.85
CA CYS A 275 7.09 12.13 13.63
C CYS A 275 8.12 12.90 14.48
N PRO A 276 8.10 12.76 15.83
CA PRO A 276 8.97 13.51 16.71
C PRO A 276 10.41 12.97 16.73
N ASP A 277 10.58 11.66 16.53
CA ASP A 277 11.88 11.02 16.51
C ASP A 277 12.52 11.16 15.11
N LEU A 278 13.75 11.67 15.06
CA LEU A 278 14.42 11.97 13.80
C LEU A 278 14.86 10.71 13.04
N GLU A 279 15.22 9.63 13.74
CA GLU A 279 15.61 8.39 13.09
C GLU A 279 14.40 7.71 12.45
N ASP A 280 13.32 7.58 13.22
CA ASP A 280 12.06 7.01 12.73
C ASP A 280 11.46 7.88 11.63
N GLN A 281 11.57 9.21 11.71
CA GLN A 281 11.17 10.11 10.63
C GLN A 281 11.96 9.82 9.35
N ALA A 282 13.29 9.67 9.44
CA ALA A 282 14.13 9.37 8.27
C ALA A 282 13.79 8.01 7.65
N LEU A 283 13.56 7.00 8.49
CA LEU A 283 13.11 5.67 8.10
C LEU A 283 11.74 5.72 7.38
N LEU A 284 10.74 6.32 8.02
CA LEU A 284 9.39 6.46 7.46
C LEU A 284 9.40 7.25 6.15
N LYS A 285 10.28 8.26 6.03
CA LYS A 285 10.43 9.03 4.80
C LYS A 285 10.90 8.17 3.63
N LYS A 286 11.84 7.23 3.83
CA LYS A 286 12.25 6.27 2.79
C LYS A 286 11.07 5.41 2.33
N PHE A 287 10.29 4.85 3.26
CA PHE A 287 9.13 4.03 2.92
C PHE A 287 7.99 4.83 2.28
N CYS A 288 7.77 6.08 2.71
CA CYS A 288 6.79 6.98 2.09
C CYS A 288 7.19 7.31 0.65
N LEU A 289 8.48 7.54 0.40
CA LEU A 289 9.01 7.75 -0.94
C LEU A 289 8.84 6.50 -1.82
N LEU A 290 9.12 5.31 -1.28
CA LEU A 290 8.92 4.04 -1.97
C LEU A 290 7.45 3.82 -2.33
N TYR A 291 6.53 4.07 -1.40
CA TYR A 291 5.09 3.96 -1.63
C TYR A 291 4.62 4.92 -2.73
N GLY A 292 5.00 6.21 -2.67
CA GLY A 292 4.64 7.17 -3.73
C GLY A 292 5.23 6.78 -5.09
N THR A 293 6.46 6.27 -5.11
CA THR A 293 7.15 5.83 -6.34
C THR A 293 6.45 4.61 -6.94
N LYS A 294 6.04 3.64 -6.11
CA LYS A 294 5.22 2.47 -6.52
C LYS A 294 3.95 2.93 -7.24
N LEU A 295 3.19 3.83 -6.63
CA LEU A 295 1.92 4.33 -7.19
C LEU A 295 2.11 4.99 -8.57
N VAL A 296 3.12 5.85 -8.70
CA VAL A 296 3.41 6.54 -9.97
C VAL A 296 3.93 5.58 -11.03
N PHE A 297 4.76 4.60 -10.62
CA PHE A 297 5.31 3.59 -11.52
C PHE A 297 4.24 2.66 -12.10
N GLN A 298 3.28 2.21 -11.28
CA GLN A 298 2.17 1.35 -11.71
C GLN A 298 1.34 2.01 -12.82
N GLU A 299 1.16 3.33 -12.75
CA GLU A 299 0.30 4.10 -13.65
C GLU A 299 1.09 4.87 -14.71
N ARG A 300 2.34 4.46 -14.97
CA ARG A 300 3.27 5.22 -15.82
C ARG A 300 2.76 5.45 -17.24
N ALA A 301 2.03 4.48 -17.80
CA ALA A 301 1.45 4.60 -19.14
C ALA A 301 0.44 5.74 -19.19
N TRP A 302 -0.46 5.78 -18.20
CA TRP A 302 -1.45 6.86 -18.06
C TRP A 302 -0.79 8.23 -17.94
N TYR A 303 0.28 8.36 -17.14
CA TYR A 303 1.00 9.63 -17.01
C TYR A 303 1.71 10.06 -18.31
N LEU A 304 2.20 9.11 -19.12
CA LEU A 304 2.78 9.40 -20.44
C LEU A 304 1.70 9.86 -21.44
N GLU A 305 0.54 9.18 -21.47
CA GLU A 305 -0.60 9.55 -22.31
C GLU A 305 -1.07 10.98 -22.03
N HIS A 306 -1.07 11.38 -20.76
CA HIS A 306 -1.46 12.71 -20.32
C HIS A 306 -0.32 13.73 -20.37
N LYS A 307 0.84 13.35 -20.94
CA LYS A 307 2.05 14.17 -21.04
C LYS A 307 2.43 14.79 -19.70
N TYR A 308 2.12 14.10 -18.59
CA TYR A 308 2.52 14.53 -17.27
C TYR A 308 4.03 14.44 -17.21
N PHE A 309 4.64 13.27 -17.42
CA PHE A 309 6.09 13.16 -17.49
C PHE A 309 6.60 12.67 -18.85
N THR A 310 7.86 12.93 -19.15
CA THR A 310 8.55 12.49 -20.37
C THR A 310 9.04 11.03 -20.25
N PRO A 311 9.39 10.34 -21.35
CA PRO A 311 10.01 9.01 -21.28
C PRO A 311 11.25 8.96 -20.39
N VAL A 312 12.08 10.02 -20.38
CA VAL A 312 13.26 10.12 -19.52
C VAL A 312 12.88 10.14 -18.03
N ALA A 313 11.86 10.94 -17.66
CA ALA A 313 11.35 10.96 -16.30
C ALA A 313 10.72 9.60 -15.91
N SER A 314 10.03 8.92 -16.83
CA SER A 314 9.51 7.56 -16.62
C SER A 314 10.63 6.56 -16.28
N MET A 315 11.74 6.60 -17.04
CA MET A 315 12.92 5.77 -16.76
C MET A 315 13.55 6.11 -15.42
N ARG A 316 13.59 7.39 -15.04
CA ARG A 316 14.08 7.82 -13.73
C ARG A 316 13.22 7.28 -12.58
N ILE A 317 11.88 7.32 -12.70
CA ILE A 317 10.97 6.72 -11.72
C ILE A 317 11.21 5.21 -11.60
N ARG A 318 11.45 4.51 -12.72
CA ARG A 318 11.82 3.09 -12.71
C ARG A 318 13.12 2.84 -11.95
N SER A 319 14.19 3.57 -12.25
CA SER A 319 15.47 3.42 -11.55
C SER A 319 15.32 3.70 -10.05
N GLN A 320 14.64 4.79 -9.71
CA GLN A 320 14.38 5.15 -8.31
C GLN A 320 13.61 4.06 -7.56
N LEU A 321 12.63 3.41 -8.19
CA LEU A 321 11.91 2.29 -7.56
C LEU A 321 12.87 1.16 -7.19
N LEU A 322 13.78 0.80 -8.10
CA LEU A 322 14.78 -0.25 -7.89
C LEU A 322 15.72 0.12 -6.73
N ASP A 323 16.26 1.34 -6.77
CA ASP A 323 17.21 1.85 -5.77
C ASP A 323 16.56 1.93 -4.38
N LEU A 324 15.30 2.37 -4.30
CA LEU A 324 14.56 2.42 -3.03
C LEU A 324 14.27 1.03 -2.49
N CYS A 325 13.89 0.06 -3.34
CA CYS A 325 13.67 -1.32 -2.91
C CYS A 325 14.95 -1.93 -2.32
N ASP A 326 16.11 -1.68 -2.92
CA ASP A 326 17.38 -2.16 -2.37
C ASP A 326 17.74 -1.41 -1.07
N SER A 327 17.56 -0.09 -1.05
CA SER A 327 17.90 0.73 0.14
C SER A 327 17.08 0.40 1.39
N VAL A 328 15.81 0.01 1.26
CA VAL A 328 14.96 -0.27 2.44
C VAL A 328 15.03 -1.71 2.91
N LYS A 329 15.74 -2.60 2.20
CA LYS A 329 15.78 -4.03 2.53
C LYS A 329 16.36 -4.29 3.92
N ASP A 330 17.42 -3.58 4.28
CA ASP A 330 18.13 -3.72 5.55
C ASP A 330 17.29 -3.15 6.71
N ASP A 331 16.50 -2.12 6.40
CA ASP A 331 15.57 -1.46 7.30
C ASP A 331 14.28 -2.29 7.54
N ALA A 332 13.99 -3.28 6.68
CA ALA A 332 12.73 -4.03 6.73
C ALA A 332 12.51 -4.76 8.06
N LEU A 333 13.55 -5.38 8.63
CA LEU A 333 13.45 -6.06 9.93
C LEU A 333 13.09 -5.11 11.07
N ARG A 334 13.62 -3.88 11.04
CA ARG A 334 13.32 -2.85 12.05
C ARG A 334 11.84 -2.49 11.99
N VAL A 335 11.31 -2.24 10.78
CA VAL A 335 9.88 -1.94 10.59
C VAL A 335 8.99 -3.10 11.04
N ILE A 336 9.36 -4.34 10.69
CA ILE A 336 8.57 -5.51 11.06
C ILE A 336 8.53 -5.73 12.56
N SER A 337 9.67 -5.58 13.21
CA SER A 337 9.77 -5.68 14.66
C SER A 337 8.93 -4.59 15.34
N ALA A 338 8.83 -3.40 14.75
CA ALA A 338 8.00 -2.30 15.26
C ALA A 338 6.48 -2.56 15.21
N PHE A 339 6.00 -3.51 14.39
CA PHE A 339 4.60 -3.96 14.48
C PHE A 339 4.31 -4.74 15.77
N ASN A 340 5.34 -5.15 16.51
CA ASN A 340 5.25 -5.79 17.82
C ASN A 340 4.27 -6.98 17.85
N ILE A 341 4.36 -7.85 16.85
CA ILE A 341 3.47 -9.00 16.72
C ILE A 341 3.93 -10.10 17.69
N PRO A 342 3.06 -10.57 18.60
CA PRO A 342 3.42 -11.63 19.53
C PRO A 342 3.86 -12.90 18.79
N HIS A 343 4.95 -13.54 19.24
CA HIS A 343 5.42 -14.79 18.66
C HIS A 343 4.36 -15.91 18.68
N THR A 344 3.49 -15.90 19.69
CA THR A 344 2.31 -16.79 19.83
C THR A 344 1.26 -16.59 18.75
N SER A 345 1.30 -15.49 17.99
CA SER A 345 0.38 -15.24 16.88
C SER A 345 0.96 -15.66 15.52
N LEU A 346 2.25 -16.00 15.46
CA LEU A 346 2.96 -16.31 14.21
C LEU A 346 3.01 -17.82 13.94
N HIS A 347 3.47 -18.63 14.91
CA HIS A 347 3.58 -20.09 14.81
C HIS A 347 4.01 -20.61 13.43
N ALA A 348 5.11 -20.07 12.90
CA ALA A 348 5.62 -20.42 11.57
C ALA A 348 7.09 -20.85 11.64
N PRO A 349 7.38 -22.14 11.41
CA PRO A 349 8.74 -22.66 11.49
C PRO A 349 9.72 -21.98 10.53
N ILE A 350 9.27 -21.58 9.34
CA ILE A 350 10.10 -20.81 8.39
C ILE A 350 10.61 -19.48 8.95
N ALA A 351 9.91 -18.89 9.93
CA ALA A 351 10.32 -17.66 10.61
C ALA A 351 11.17 -17.94 11.88
N GLY A 352 11.56 -19.20 12.12
CA GLY A 352 12.27 -19.62 13.33
C GLY A 352 11.38 -19.73 14.57
N ILE A 353 10.05 -19.74 14.40
CA ILE A 353 9.08 -19.82 15.50
C ILE A 353 8.46 -21.22 15.48
N PRO A 354 8.62 -22.01 16.57
CA PRO A 354 8.10 -23.37 16.60
C PRO A 354 6.57 -23.37 16.47
N ASN A 355 6.08 -24.29 15.64
CA ASN A 355 4.67 -24.61 15.55
C ASN A 355 4.43 -25.88 16.38
N PRO A 356 3.66 -25.82 17.49
CA PRO A 356 3.44 -26.97 18.36
C PRO A 356 2.72 -28.12 17.64
N MET A 357 1.95 -27.84 16.58
CA MET A 357 1.30 -28.86 15.75
C MET A 357 2.24 -29.48 14.71
N ALA A 358 3.45 -28.94 14.53
CA ALA A 358 4.43 -29.37 13.56
C ALA A 358 5.86 -29.28 14.10
N ALA A 359 6.12 -29.98 15.20
CA ALA A 359 7.42 -29.99 15.87
C ALA A 359 8.58 -30.46 14.96
N TRP A 360 8.26 -31.26 13.94
CA TRP A 360 9.21 -31.76 12.95
C TRP A 360 9.67 -30.70 11.93
N ALA A 361 8.92 -29.61 11.77
CA ALA A 361 9.18 -28.58 10.75
C ALA A 361 10.14 -27.47 11.21
N PHE A 362 10.66 -27.55 12.44
CA PHE A 362 11.53 -26.54 13.03
C PHE A 362 12.91 -26.49 12.37
N TYR A 363 13.29 -25.34 11.82
CA TYR A 363 14.68 -25.06 11.45
C TYR A 363 15.40 -24.50 12.68
N PRO A 364 16.50 -25.12 13.14
CA PRO A 364 17.29 -24.56 14.24
C PRO A 364 17.83 -23.19 13.85
N ALA A 365 17.79 -22.24 14.78
CA ALA A 365 18.50 -20.97 14.63
C ALA A 365 19.98 -21.26 14.33
N PRO A 366 20.66 -20.48 13.46
CA PRO A 366 22.09 -20.64 13.28
C PRO A 366 22.77 -20.49 14.65
N PRO A 367 23.72 -21.36 15.00
CA PRO A 367 24.39 -21.26 16.29
C PRO A 367 24.98 -19.86 16.40
N HIS A 368 24.59 -19.13 17.46
CA HIS A 368 25.33 -17.96 17.89
C HIS A 368 26.80 -18.37 17.91
N LEU A 369 27.67 -17.54 17.32
CA LEU A 369 29.11 -17.63 17.49
C LEU A 369 29.39 -17.51 18.99
N LEU A 370 29.35 -18.63 19.70
CA LEU A 370 29.88 -18.76 21.04
C LEU A 370 31.31 -18.27 20.94
N ALA A 371 31.61 -17.24 21.72
CA ALA A 371 32.96 -16.74 21.92
C ALA A 371 33.90 -17.94 22.05
N ARG A 372 35.02 -17.90 21.32
CA ARG A 372 36.14 -18.83 21.48
C ARG A 372 36.62 -18.77 22.94
N GLU A 373 36.00 -19.51 23.83
CA GLU A 373 36.61 -19.85 25.11
C GLU A 373 37.51 -21.06 24.91
N GLY A 374 38.81 -20.77 24.85
CA GLY A 374 39.87 -21.62 25.40
C GLY A 374 39.92 -23.06 24.92
N ALA A 375 40.30 -23.27 23.65
CA ALA A 375 40.93 -24.54 23.28
C ALA A 375 42.30 -24.64 23.99
N ARG A 376 42.31 -25.24 25.19
CA ARG A 376 43.54 -25.67 25.87
C ARG A 376 44.26 -26.66 24.96
N SER A 377 45.47 -26.31 24.58
CA SER A 377 46.40 -27.18 23.86
C SER A 377 46.73 -28.43 24.71
N PRO A 378 46.83 -29.63 24.12
CA PRO A 378 47.41 -30.77 24.82
C PRO A 378 48.92 -30.57 24.91
N ARG A 379 49.48 -30.60 26.13
CA ARG A 379 50.94 -30.62 26.36
C ARG A 379 51.56 -31.88 25.72
N PRO A 380 52.75 -31.79 25.11
CA PRO A 380 53.45 -32.97 24.62
C PRO A 380 54.01 -33.78 25.79
N LYS A 381 53.81 -35.11 25.77
CA LYS A 381 54.46 -36.04 26.70
C LYS A 381 55.93 -36.19 26.31
N LEU A 382 56.83 -35.77 27.20
CA LEU A 382 58.27 -36.04 27.16
C LEU A 382 58.59 -37.32 27.94
N GLY A 383 59.38 -38.22 27.33
CA GLY A 383 60.22 -39.26 27.98
C GLY A 383 59.53 -40.59 28.34
N ALA A 384 60.15 -41.77 28.25
CA ALA A 384 61.54 -42.14 27.97
C ALA A 384 61.68 -43.63 27.57
N LYS A 385 62.66 -43.88 26.68
CA LYS A 385 63.52 -45.06 26.44
C LYS A 385 63.14 -46.45 26.98
N LEU A 386 63.14 -47.44 26.08
CA LEU A 386 64.16 -48.49 26.00
C LEU A 386 64.31 -48.96 24.54
#